data_AF-A0A1V9EW99-F1
#
_entry.id   AF-A0A1V9EW99-F1
#
_cell.length_a   1.000
_cell.length_b   1.000
_cell.length_c   1.000
_cell.angle_alpha   90.00
_cell.angle_beta   90.00
_cell.angle_gamma   90.00
#
_symmetry.space_group_name_H-M   'P 1'
#
loop_
_entity.id
_entity.type
_entity.pdbx_description
1 polymer ?
#
loop_
_entity_poly.entity_id
_entity_poly.type
_entity_poly.pdbx_seq_one_letter_code
_entity_poly.pdbx_strand_id
1 'polypeptide(L)'
;MTHMLLQKNDTTTYKNGSSMNVHTRRELSIVSHVITRAQYEIQQQAGIEVILIPRYSNKMMEDDVKQLFEAMCECWNVQLAWVSDKSRANDRPTMRKLLWMAGKKKFPHMPYSLLANLTGATDHAGVIKGIRSGYNWLNVQDEKFLKYYEPVKGYFDELQEEQI
;
A
#
# COMPACT_ATOMS: atom_id res chain seq x y z
N MET A 1 19.74 40.62 28.05
CA MET A 1 18.73 40.89 27.00
C MET A 1 18.88 39.84 25.93
N THR A 2 18.03 38.82 25.95
CA THR A 2 18.09 37.67 25.05
C THR A 2 17.05 37.89 23.95
N HIS A 3 17.49 38.25 22.74
CA HIS A 3 16.61 38.33 21.59
C HIS A 3 16.37 36.91 21.05
N MET A 4 15.19 36.34 21.33
CA MET A 4 14.69 35.19 20.59
C MET A 4 14.26 35.64 19.20
N LEU A 5 15.05 35.27 18.19
CA LEU A 5 14.63 35.32 16.79
C LEU A 5 13.63 34.19 16.54
N LEU A 6 12.33 34.53 16.57
CA LEU A 6 11.26 33.69 16.03
C LEU A 6 11.56 33.39 14.57
N GLN A 7 12.05 32.18 14.28
CA GLN A 7 12.09 31.65 12.93
C GLN A 7 10.65 31.46 12.46
N LYS A 8 10.23 32.31 11.53
CA LYS A 8 8.95 32.23 10.84
C LYS A 8 8.97 30.97 9.98
N ASN A 9 8.22 29.95 10.36
CA ASN A 9 8.01 28.75 9.56
C ASN A 9 7.14 29.11 8.35
N ASP A 10 7.77 29.58 7.27
CA ASP A 10 7.09 29.83 6.01
C ASP A 10 6.66 28.50 5.39
N THR A 11 5.43 28.11 5.67
CA THR A 11 4.78 26.94 5.07
C THR A 11 4.31 27.35 3.68
N THR A 12 5.04 26.97 2.64
CA THR A 12 4.64 27.25 1.25
C THR A 12 3.52 26.30 0.83
N THR A 13 2.27 26.76 0.93
CA THR A 13 1.08 26.05 0.44
C THR A 13 0.94 26.22 -1.08
N TYR A 14 0.97 25.11 -1.82
CA TYR A 14 0.56 25.08 -3.23
C TYR A 14 -0.94 24.80 -3.36
N LYS A 15 -1.55 25.23 -4.47
CA LYS A 15 -3.01 25.30 -4.75
C LYS A 15 -3.83 24.00 -4.59
N ASN A 16 -3.22 22.86 -4.27
CA ASN A 16 -3.91 21.57 -4.09
C ASN A 16 -3.85 21.01 -2.66
N GLY A 17 -3.66 21.85 -1.63
CA GLY A 17 -3.90 21.48 -0.22
C GLY A 17 -2.94 20.46 0.40
N SER A 18 -2.06 19.82 -0.37
CA SER A 18 -1.06 18.90 0.18
C SER A 18 0.15 19.63 0.74
N SER A 19 0.31 19.61 2.07
CA SER A 19 1.56 19.95 2.74
C SER A 19 2.58 18.84 2.52
N MET A 20 3.67 19.13 1.80
CA MET A 20 4.79 18.19 1.66
C MET A 20 5.55 18.12 2.99
N ASN A 21 5.66 16.93 3.57
CA ASN A 21 6.45 16.72 4.79
C ASN A 21 7.92 17.10 4.52
N VAL A 22 8.56 17.79 5.47
CA VAL A 22 9.95 18.30 5.36
C VAL A 22 10.94 17.18 5.02
N HIS A 23 10.65 15.95 5.46
CA HIS A 23 11.43 14.75 5.14
C HIS A 23 11.43 14.43 3.64
N THR A 24 10.27 14.50 3.00
CA THR A 24 10.10 14.24 1.56
C THR A 24 10.84 15.26 0.71
N ARG A 25 10.94 16.52 1.18
CA ARG A 25 11.69 17.59 0.48
C ARG A 25 13.20 17.35 0.50
N ARG A 26 13.74 16.82 1.60
CA ARG A 26 15.17 16.49 1.73
C ARG A 26 15.54 15.27 0.89
N GLU A 27 14.68 14.26 0.86
CA GLU A 27 14.85 13.07 0.01
C GLU A 27 14.81 13.44 -1.49
N LEU A 28 13.86 14.28 -1.91
CA LEU A 28 13.79 14.82 -3.27
C LEU A 28 15.08 15.56 -3.65
N SER A 29 15.64 16.33 -2.72
CA SER A 29 16.91 17.04 -2.93
C SER A 29 18.10 16.10 -3.09
N ILE A 30 18.15 14.99 -2.33
CA ILE A 30 19.23 13.99 -2.43
C ILE A 30 19.12 13.22 -3.75
N VAL A 31 17.92 12.74 -4.09
CA VAL A 31 17.67 11.99 -5.32
C VAL A 31 17.97 12.85 -6.54
N SER A 32 17.54 14.10 -6.55
CA SER A 32 17.85 15.05 -7.63
C SER A 32 19.36 15.25 -7.77
N HIS A 33 20.10 15.39 -6.67
CA HIS A 33 21.55 15.58 -6.72
C HIS A 33 22.27 14.35 -7.30
N VAL A 34 21.87 13.15 -6.88
CA VAL A 34 22.42 11.88 -7.42
C VAL A 34 22.14 11.75 -8.91
N ILE A 35 20.93 12.09 -9.34
CA ILE A 35 20.52 12.05 -10.75
C ILE A 35 21.38 13.01 -11.60
N THR A 36 21.49 14.27 -11.18
CA THR A 36 22.28 15.27 -11.91
C THR A 36 23.74 14.85 -12.04
N ARG A 37 24.32 14.28 -10.97
CA ARG A 37 25.70 13.78 -11.00
C ARG A 37 25.86 12.60 -11.97
N ALA A 38 24.95 11.63 -11.92
CA ALA A 38 25.00 10.48 -12.82
C ALA A 38 24.84 10.88 -14.30
N GLN A 39 23.95 11.84 -14.61
CA GLN A 39 23.80 12.38 -15.95
C GLN A 39 25.09 13.06 -16.44
N TYR A 40 25.73 13.85 -15.58
CA TYR A 40 27.00 14.50 -15.89
C TYR A 40 28.11 13.47 -16.16
N GLU A 41 28.22 12.42 -15.33
CA GLU A 41 29.22 11.37 -15.52
C GLU A 41 29.02 10.61 -16.83
N ILE A 42 27.77 10.28 -17.20
CA ILE A 42 27.45 9.62 -18.47
C ILE A 42 27.78 10.53 -19.66
N GLN A 43 27.45 11.82 -19.58
CA GLN A 43 27.77 12.79 -20.64
C GLN A 43 29.28 12.88 -20.87
N GLN A 44 30.09 12.91 -19.80
CA GLN A 44 31.55 13.00 -19.90
C GLN A 44 32.18 11.72 -20.46
N GLN A 45 31.64 10.54 -20.12
CA GLN A 45 32.20 9.26 -20.55
C GLN A 45 31.74 8.82 -21.94
N ALA A 46 30.48 9.02 -22.27
CA ALA A 46 29.86 8.53 -23.50
C ALA A 46 29.64 9.62 -24.56
N GLY A 47 29.74 10.90 -24.20
CA GLY A 47 29.44 12.02 -25.10
C GLY A 47 27.96 12.15 -25.45
N ILE A 48 27.08 11.44 -24.74
CA ILE A 48 25.64 11.37 -25.00
C ILE A 48 24.89 12.06 -23.86
N GLU A 49 23.93 12.90 -24.23
CA GLU A 49 23.01 13.53 -23.28
C GLU A 49 21.92 12.54 -22.87
N VAL A 50 21.82 12.28 -21.57
CA VAL A 50 20.87 11.29 -21.02
C VAL A 50 19.97 11.95 -19.99
N ILE A 51 18.66 11.71 -20.10
CA ILE A 51 17.66 12.15 -19.12
C ILE A 51 17.32 10.97 -18.20
N LEU A 52 17.73 11.07 -16.93
CA LEU A 52 17.36 10.08 -15.91
C LEU A 52 16.10 10.53 -15.17
N ILE A 53 15.07 9.68 -15.19
CA ILE A 53 13.78 9.95 -14.54
C ILE A 53 13.65 9.05 -13.31
N PRO A 54 13.51 9.60 -12.08
CA PRO A 54 13.32 8.79 -10.89
C PRO A 54 11.98 8.06 -10.96
N ARG A 55 12.01 6.75 -10.70
CA ARG A 55 10.82 5.93 -10.49
C ARG A 55 10.77 5.54 -9.01
N TYR A 56 9.74 5.97 -8.30
CA TYR A 56 9.50 5.50 -6.95
C TYR A 56 8.97 4.06 -7.02
N SER A 57 9.64 3.14 -6.33
CA SER A 57 9.23 1.75 -6.24
C SER A 57 8.12 1.60 -5.20
N ASN A 58 7.05 0.91 -5.55
CA ASN A 58 6.00 0.52 -4.60
C ASN A 58 6.44 -0.62 -3.66
N LYS A 59 7.70 -1.05 -3.71
CA LYS A 59 8.18 -2.26 -3.03
C LYS A 59 7.98 -2.22 -1.51
N MET A 60 8.20 -1.09 -0.85
CA MET A 60 7.91 -0.99 0.59
C MET A 60 6.43 -1.21 0.89
N MET A 61 5.54 -0.58 0.12
CA MET A 61 4.09 -0.76 0.28
C MET A 61 3.64 -2.18 -0.07
N GLU A 62 4.29 -2.82 -1.05
CA GLU A 62 4.06 -4.23 -1.39
C GLU A 62 4.48 -5.16 -0.25
N ASP A 63 5.66 -4.93 0.35
CA ASP A 63 6.17 -5.69 1.48
C ASP A 63 5.26 -5.52 2.71
N ASP A 64 4.78 -4.30 3.00
CA ASP A 64 3.85 -4.02 4.11
C ASP A 64 2.51 -4.77 3.94
N VAL A 65 1.96 -4.80 2.71
CA VAL A 65 0.72 -5.54 2.42
C VAL A 65 0.95 -7.03 2.47
N LYS A 66 2.10 -7.51 2.02
CA LYS A 66 2.45 -8.91 2.11
C LYS A 66 2.54 -9.37 3.56
N GLN A 67 3.17 -8.58 4.43
CA GLN A 67 3.22 -8.85 5.87
C GLN A 67 1.83 -8.87 6.50
N LEU A 68 0.95 -7.92 6.14
CA LEU A 68 -0.45 -7.95 6.57
C LEU A 68 -1.14 -9.27 6.15
N PHE A 69 -0.92 -9.71 4.91
CA PHE A 69 -1.55 -10.93 4.41
C PHE A 69 -1.01 -12.18 5.09
N GLU A 70 0.30 -12.23 5.33
CA GLU A 70 0.94 -13.32 6.08
C GLU A 70 0.36 -13.41 7.49
N ALA A 71 0.26 -12.28 8.21
CA ALA A 71 -0.31 -12.22 9.55
C ALA A 71 -1.78 -12.66 9.61
N MET A 72 -2.60 -12.31 8.60
CA MET A 72 -3.97 -12.82 8.49
C MET A 72 -4.02 -14.33 8.20
N CYS A 73 -3.11 -14.82 7.35
CA CYS A 73 -3.03 -16.24 7.00
C CYS A 73 -2.61 -17.10 8.20
N GLU A 74 -1.75 -16.58 9.08
CA GLU A 74 -1.40 -17.21 10.36
C GLU A 74 -2.63 -17.46 11.23
N CYS A 75 -3.59 -16.53 11.29
CA CYS A 75 -4.85 -16.72 12.02
C CYS A 75 -5.69 -17.91 11.51
N TRP A 76 -5.48 -18.35 10.27
CA TRP A 76 -6.11 -19.53 9.68
C TRP A 76 -5.22 -20.77 9.67
N ASN A 77 -3.99 -20.69 10.22
CA ASN A 77 -2.96 -21.73 10.15
C ASN A 77 -2.64 -22.17 8.71
N VAL A 78 -2.57 -21.22 7.78
CA VAL A 78 -2.20 -21.47 6.36
C VAL A 78 -1.09 -20.53 5.91
N GLN A 79 -0.41 -20.90 4.83
CA GLN A 79 0.57 -20.03 4.18
C GLN A 79 -0.09 -19.17 3.11
N LEU A 80 0.39 -17.93 2.94
CA LEU A 80 -0.10 -17.03 1.89
C LEU A 80 -0.01 -17.68 0.50
N ALA A 81 1.08 -18.39 0.20
CA ALA A 81 1.24 -19.11 -1.07
C ALA A 81 0.11 -20.13 -1.33
N TRP A 82 -0.39 -20.79 -0.28
CA TRP A 82 -1.50 -21.74 -0.39
C TRP A 82 -2.85 -21.04 -0.66
N VAL A 83 -3.06 -19.86 -0.06
CA VAL A 83 -4.25 -19.03 -0.29
C VAL A 83 -4.23 -18.38 -1.68
N SER A 84 -3.04 -18.01 -2.16
CA SER A 84 -2.81 -17.39 -3.47
C SER A 84 -2.91 -18.38 -4.64
N ASP A 85 -2.96 -19.68 -4.37
CA ASP A 85 -3.21 -20.68 -5.41
C ASP A 85 -4.61 -20.52 -6.04
N LYS A 86 -4.68 -20.63 -7.37
CA LYS A 86 -5.90 -20.34 -8.16
C LYS A 86 -7.05 -21.32 -7.91
N SER A 87 -6.84 -22.40 -7.17
CA SER A 87 -7.92 -23.31 -6.78
C SER A 87 -9.07 -22.60 -6.07
N ARG A 88 -10.26 -23.16 -6.27
CA ARG A 88 -11.50 -22.77 -5.58
C ARG A 88 -11.85 -23.71 -4.42
N ALA A 89 -11.05 -24.75 -4.19
CA ALA A 89 -11.25 -25.68 -3.08
C ALA A 89 -10.94 -25.02 -1.73
N ASN A 90 -11.43 -25.64 -0.65
CA ASN A 90 -11.11 -25.28 0.75
C ASN A 90 -11.33 -23.80 1.08
N ASP A 91 -12.30 -23.18 0.42
CA ASP A 91 -12.72 -21.79 0.67
C ASP A 91 -11.62 -20.73 0.51
N ARG A 92 -10.55 -21.04 -0.22
CA ARG A 92 -9.50 -20.08 -0.61
C ARG A 92 -10.07 -18.79 -1.23
N PRO A 93 -11.12 -18.81 -2.07
CA PRO A 93 -11.74 -17.58 -2.57
C PRO A 93 -12.27 -16.66 -1.46
N THR A 94 -12.77 -17.23 -0.35
CA THR A 94 -13.25 -16.45 0.79
C THR A 94 -12.09 -15.78 1.52
N MET A 95 -11.02 -16.54 1.80
CA MET A 95 -9.80 -15.99 2.39
C MET A 95 -9.19 -14.87 1.52
N ARG A 96 -9.08 -15.05 0.20
CA ARG A 96 -8.59 -14.00 -0.71
C ARG A 96 -9.42 -12.73 -0.67
N LYS A 97 -10.76 -12.83 -0.59
CA LYS A 97 -11.63 -11.65 -0.44
C LYS A 97 -11.31 -10.88 0.85
N LEU A 98 -11.11 -11.59 1.95
CA LEU A 98 -10.75 -10.98 3.24
C LEU A 98 -9.40 -10.28 3.16
N LEU A 99 -8.39 -10.90 2.53
CA LEU A 99 -7.10 -10.27 2.26
C LEU A 99 -7.27 -8.97 1.46
N TRP A 100 -8.05 -8.99 0.37
CA TRP A 100 -8.30 -7.78 -0.43
C TRP A 100 -9.03 -6.68 0.33
N MET A 101 -10.02 -7.04 1.14
CA MET A 101 -10.76 -6.08 1.95
C MET A 101 -9.84 -5.42 2.98
N ALA A 102 -9.03 -6.20 3.70
CA ALA A 102 -8.08 -5.69 4.69
C ALA A 102 -6.98 -4.84 4.04
N GLY A 103 -6.37 -5.35 2.97
CA GLY A 103 -5.34 -4.63 2.21
C GLY A 103 -5.85 -3.31 1.67
N LYS A 104 -7.08 -3.28 1.13
CA LYS A 104 -7.66 -2.04 0.61
C LYS A 104 -8.09 -1.06 1.71
N LYS A 105 -8.52 -1.57 2.87
CA LYS A 105 -8.88 -0.74 4.03
C LYS A 105 -7.64 -0.08 4.64
N LYS A 106 -6.57 -0.85 4.88
CA LYS A 106 -5.32 -0.37 5.48
C LYS A 106 -4.44 0.43 4.52
N PHE A 107 -4.51 0.14 3.23
CA PHE A 107 -3.75 0.83 2.19
C PHE A 107 -4.67 1.35 1.07
N PRO A 108 -5.45 2.43 1.31
CA PRO A 108 -6.43 2.94 0.35
C PRO A 108 -5.85 3.35 -1.01
N HIS A 109 -4.58 3.76 -1.05
CA HIS A 109 -3.90 4.15 -2.28
C HIS A 109 -3.35 2.95 -3.09
N MET A 110 -3.36 1.74 -2.52
CA MET A 110 -2.83 0.57 -3.21
C MET A 110 -3.66 0.24 -4.47
N PRO A 111 -3.01 0.07 -5.64
CA PRO A 111 -3.68 -0.38 -6.85
C PRO A 111 -4.28 -1.78 -6.67
N TYR A 112 -5.51 -1.98 -7.18
CA TYR A 112 -6.15 -3.29 -7.17
C TYR A 112 -5.38 -4.36 -7.95
N SER A 113 -4.60 -3.96 -8.96
CA SER A 113 -3.69 -4.84 -9.69
C SER A 113 -2.58 -5.41 -8.80
N LEU A 114 -2.06 -4.61 -7.86
CA LEU A 114 -1.03 -5.07 -6.93
C LEU A 114 -1.61 -6.08 -5.93
N LEU A 115 -2.81 -5.81 -5.40
CA LEU A 115 -3.55 -6.78 -4.58
C LEU A 115 -3.82 -8.09 -5.33
N ALA A 116 -4.17 -8.01 -6.62
CA ALA A 116 -4.38 -9.18 -7.46
C ALA A 116 -3.09 -10.01 -7.58
N ASN A 117 -1.97 -9.35 -7.88
CA ASN A 117 -0.66 -10.01 -8.02
C ASN A 117 -0.24 -10.74 -6.75
N LEU A 118 -0.37 -10.10 -5.58
CA LEU A 118 0.00 -10.67 -4.29
C LEU A 118 -0.83 -11.91 -3.90
N THR A 119 -2.02 -12.06 -4.49
CA THR A 119 -2.97 -13.14 -4.18
C THR A 119 -3.19 -14.13 -5.33
N GLY A 120 -2.37 -14.04 -6.39
CA GLY A 120 -2.47 -14.92 -7.56
C GLY A 120 -3.74 -14.74 -8.41
N ALA A 121 -4.47 -13.64 -8.23
CA ALA A 121 -5.65 -13.31 -9.04
C ALA A 121 -5.26 -12.76 -10.42
N THR A 122 -6.11 -13.02 -11.41
CA THR A 122 -5.82 -12.71 -12.82
C THR A 122 -6.05 -11.26 -13.21
N ASP A 123 -6.96 -10.56 -12.52
CA ASP A 123 -7.31 -9.18 -12.86
C ASP A 123 -7.72 -8.33 -11.65
N HIS A 124 -7.60 -7.02 -11.83
CA HIS A 124 -8.02 -6.02 -10.85
C HIS A 124 -9.56 -5.98 -10.71
N ALA A 125 -10.30 -6.33 -11.77
CA ALA A 125 -11.76 -6.34 -11.76
C ALA A 125 -12.32 -7.42 -10.82
N GLY A 126 -11.69 -8.60 -10.79
CA GLY A 126 -12.02 -9.69 -9.86
C GLY A 126 -11.80 -9.29 -8.40
N VAL A 127 -10.74 -8.53 -8.12
CA VAL A 127 -10.48 -7.97 -6.78
C VAL A 127 -11.59 -7.03 -6.35
N ILE A 128 -11.97 -6.06 -7.20
CA ILE A 128 -13.05 -5.09 -6.91
C ILE A 128 -14.37 -5.81 -6.64
N LYS A 129 -14.76 -6.75 -7.50
CA LYS A 129 -15.98 -7.57 -7.34
C LYS A 129 -15.90 -8.41 -6.06
N GLY A 130 -14.74 -8.97 -5.76
CA GLY A 130 -14.47 -9.76 -4.57
C GLY A 130 -14.65 -8.97 -3.28
N ILE A 131 -14.08 -7.76 -3.21
CA ILE A 131 -14.24 -6.84 -2.07
C ILE A 131 -15.71 -6.49 -1.86
N ARG A 132 -16.42 -6.09 -2.92
CA ARG A 132 -17.85 -5.77 -2.84
C ARG A 132 -18.68 -6.97 -2.36
N SER A 133 -18.41 -8.15 -2.90
CA SER A 133 -19.05 -9.40 -2.47
C SER A 133 -18.74 -9.73 -1.01
N GLY A 134 -17.52 -9.50 -0.54
CA GLY A 134 -17.14 -9.75 0.85
C GLY A 134 -17.87 -8.86 1.83
N TYR A 135 -17.98 -7.54 1.55
CA TYR A 135 -18.79 -6.64 2.37
C TYR A 135 -20.28 -7.01 2.36
N ASN A 136 -20.83 -7.43 1.21
CA ASN A 136 -22.21 -7.91 1.15
C ASN A 136 -22.42 -9.14 2.03
N TRP A 137 -21.49 -10.11 2.01
CA TRP A 137 -21.56 -11.32 2.83
C TRP A 137 -21.41 -11.03 4.32
N LEU A 138 -20.57 -10.07 4.69
CA LEU A 138 -20.47 -9.57 6.06
C LEU A 138 -21.80 -8.94 6.52
N ASN A 139 -22.44 -8.13 5.68
CA ASN A 139 -23.70 -7.46 6.01
C ASN A 139 -24.85 -8.45 6.23
N VAL A 140 -24.92 -9.53 5.45
CA VAL A 140 -25.94 -10.58 5.61
C VAL A 140 -25.54 -11.67 6.61
N GLN A 141 -24.40 -11.51 7.29
CA GLN A 141 -23.90 -12.44 8.30
C GLN A 141 -23.79 -13.89 7.77
N ASP A 142 -23.28 -14.05 6.54
CA ASP A 142 -23.10 -15.37 5.93
C ASP A 142 -22.16 -16.25 6.77
N GLU A 143 -22.67 -17.37 7.29
CA GLU A 143 -21.94 -18.22 8.25
C GLU A 143 -20.60 -18.74 7.70
N LYS A 144 -20.58 -19.07 6.41
CA LYS A 144 -19.38 -19.59 5.75
C LYS A 144 -18.31 -18.50 5.61
N PHE A 145 -18.73 -17.27 5.34
CA PHE A 145 -17.85 -16.11 5.35
C PHE A 145 -17.34 -15.79 6.76
N LEU A 146 -18.26 -15.75 7.74
CA LEU A 146 -17.95 -15.43 9.14
C LEU A 146 -16.93 -16.38 9.75
N LYS A 147 -16.98 -17.68 9.41
CA LYS A 147 -15.96 -18.68 9.80
C LYS A 147 -14.52 -18.19 9.56
N TYR A 148 -14.29 -17.46 8.47
CA TYR A 148 -12.96 -16.97 8.12
C TYR A 148 -12.74 -15.51 8.51
N TYR A 149 -13.81 -14.71 8.63
CA TYR A 149 -13.73 -13.32 9.05
C TYR A 149 -13.43 -13.16 10.55
N GLU A 150 -14.10 -13.92 11.41
CA GLU A 150 -13.98 -13.78 12.87
C GLU A 150 -12.53 -13.83 13.39
N PRO A 151 -11.66 -14.77 12.94
CA PRO A 151 -10.26 -14.81 13.37
C PRO A 151 -9.43 -13.58 12.98
N VAL A 152 -9.86 -12.82 11.98
CA VAL A 152 -9.10 -11.70 11.39
C VAL A 152 -9.81 -10.36 11.54
N LYS A 153 -10.94 -10.28 12.24
CA LYS A 153 -11.73 -9.04 12.35
C LYS A 153 -10.96 -7.86 12.92
N GLY A 154 -9.99 -8.10 13.81
CA GLY A 154 -9.13 -7.06 14.38
C GLY A 154 -8.31 -6.31 13.32
N TYR A 155 -7.98 -6.93 12.18
CA TYR A 155 -7.31 -6.24 11.05
C TYR A 155 -8.23 -5.26 10.31
N PHE A 156 -9.52 -5.29 10.61
CA PHE A 156 -10.51 -4.35 10.09
C PHE A 156 -10.87 -3.27 11.11
N ASP A 157 -10.56 -3.46 12.37
CA ASP A 157 -10.95 -2.56 13.45
C ASP A 157 -9.77 -1.68 13.83
N GLU A 158 -9.49 -0.65 13.03
CA GLU A 158 -8.66 0.51 13.44
C GLU A 158 -8.78 1.65 12.41
N LEU A 159 -9.49 2.70 12.83
CA LEU A 159 -9.37 4.15 12.53
C LEU A 159 -10.67 4.84 12.99
N GLN A 160 -10.92 4.86 14.31
CA GLN A 160 -11.91 5.76 14.93
C GLN A 160 -11.29 6.74 15.94
N GLU A 161 -9.95 6.79 16.10
CA GLU A 161 -9.30 7.57 17.16
C GLU A 161 -8.58 8.87 16.73
N GLU A 162 -8.91 9.47 15.58
CA GLU A 162 -8.41 10.83 15.25
C GLU A 162 -9.53 11.80 14.88
N GLN A 163 -10.56 11.94 15.73
CA GLN A 163 -11.44 13.11 15.75
C GLN A 163 -11.97 13.39 17.18
N ILE A 164 -11.10 13.86 18.08
CA ILE A 164 -11.51 14.71 19.22
C ILE A 164 -10.53 15.88 19.29
#